data_AF-A0A958EC89-F1
#
_entry.id   AF-A0A958EC89-F1
#
_cell.length_a   1.000
_cell.length_b   1.000
_cell.length_c   1.000
_cell.angle_alpha   90.00
_cell.angle_beta   90.00
_cell.angle_gamma   90.00
#
_symmetry.space_group_name_H-M   'P 1'
#
loop_
_entity.id
_entity.type
_entity.pdbx_description
1 polymer ?
#
loop_
_entity_poly.entity_id
_entity_poly.type
_entity_poly.pdbx_seq_one_letter_code
_entity_poly.pdbx_strand_id
1 'polypeptide(L)'
;MSKEINNIDDVLVKVDQIRESLRFSDEIFPLLSDLFKFLKDTIPLMLEANVSIRESTSRLPDATNNLNKVSETTAEATNQVMDKLDEVLAQLDELRDSVEEGVEKEAQLDKIDNIHNEASEIIFSLQFQDITSQQLEHTHRILQAVNDKFVDLVRAFGKIKATTLLGKDVVAAIENEYEREAAEKNKNFFEERTQDVIRMNGVSQDDIDNLFK
;
A
#
# COMPACT_ATOMS: atom_id res chain seq x y z
N MET A 1 55.42 -14.18 -25.31
CA MET A 1 56.77 -13.99 -25.89
C MET A 1 56.69 -12.86 -26.90
N SER A 2 57.26 -11.70 -26.57
CA SER A 2 57.32 -10.56 -27.49
C SER A 2 58.40 -10.85 -28.54
N LYS A 3 58.02 -11.02 -29.81
CA LYS A 3 58.98 -11.09 -30.92
C LYS A 3 59.70 -9.73 -30.99
N GLU A 4 61.03 -9.74 -30.94
CA GLU A 4 61.84 -8.55 -31.22
C GLU A 4 61.60 -8.09 -32.65
N ILE A 5 61.41 -6.78 -32.82
CA ILE A 5 61.18 -6.13 -34.11
C ILE A 5 62.54 -6.02 -34.81
N ASN A 6 62.79 -6.86 -35.81
CA ASN A 6 64.12 -6.94 -36.45
C ASN A 6 64.13 -6.41 -37.89
N ASN A 7 62.97 -6.14 -38.50
CA ASN A 7 62.86 -5.53 -39.82
C ASN A 7 61.59 -4.67 -39.99
N ILE A 8 61.50 -3.95 -41.12
CA ILE A 8 60.33 -3.11 -41.46
C ILE A 8 59.06 -3.96 -41.63
N ASP A 9 59.18 -5.21 -42.08
CA ASP A 9 58.03 -6.10 -42.24
C ASP A 9 57.38 -6.45 -40.89
N ASP A 10 58.17 -6.61 -39.82
CA ASP A 10 57.69 -6.80 -38.45
C ASP A 10 56.95 -5.57 -37.92
N VAL A 11 57.39 -4.37 -38.32
CA VAL A 11 56.70 -3.11 -38.01
C VAL A 11 55.36 -3.04 -38.73
N LEU A 12 55.30 -3.43 -40.01
CA LEU A 12 54.05 -3.44 -40.78
C LEU A 12 53.03 -4.42 -40.20
N VAL A 13 53.45 -5.61 -39.78
CA VAL A 13 52.58 -6.57 -39.08
C VAL A 13 52.05 -6.00 -37.76
N LYS A 14 52.87 -5.24 -37.02
CA LYS A 14 52.43 -4.57 -35.79
C LYS A 14 51.45 -3.43 -36.06
N VAL A 15 51.66 -2.67 -37.13
CA VAL A 15 50.74 -1.62 -37.58
C VAL A 15 49.40 -2.21 -38.00
N ASP A 16 49.40 -3.36 -38.69
CA ASP A 16 48.17 -4.07 -39.06
C ASP A 16 47.44 -4.64 -37.83
N GLN A 17 48.16 -5.17 -36.83
CA GLN A 17 47.57 -5.59 -35.55
C GLN A 17 46.94 -4.43 -34.77
N ILE A 18 47.60 -3.25 -34.76
CA ILE A 18 47.05 -2.05 -34.14
C ILE A 18 45.81 -1.58 -34.91
N ARG A 19 45.84 -1.64 -36.25
CA ARG A 19 44.71 -1.29 -37.11
C ARG A 19 43.51 -2.22 -36.88
N GLU A 20 43.74 -3.53 -36.74
CA GLU A 20 42.67 -4.48 -36.37
C GLU A 20 42.11 -4.20 -34.97
N SER A 21 42.96 -3.89 -33.99
CA SER A 21 42.53 -3.50 -32.65
C SER A 21 41.75 -2.17 -32.64
N LEU A 22 42.05 -1.25 -33.55
CA LEU A 22 41.31 0.00 -33.73
C LEU A 22 39.95 -0.26 -34.42
N ARG A 23 39.88 -1.15 -35.41
CA ARG A 23 38.60 -1.56 -36.00
C ARG A 23 37.69 -2.27 -34.99
N PHE A 24 38.27 -3.07 -34.08
CA PHE A 24 37.55 -3.64 -32.95
C PHE A 24 36.98 -2.57 -32.02
N SER A 25 37.68 -1.44 -31.86
CA SER A 25 37.15 -0.29 -31.11
C SER A 25 35.99 0.41 -31.83
N ASP A 26 36.00 0.48 -33.18
CA ASP A 26 34.89 1.02 -33.97
C ASP A 26 33.58 0.24 -33.78
N GLU A 27 33.66 -1.04 -33.39
CA GLU A 27 32.49 -1.89 -33.08
C GLU A 27 32.10 -1.81 -31.59
N ILE A 28 33.06 -1.65 -30.67
CA ILE A 28 32.79 -1.53 -29.23
C ILE A 28 32.24 -0.15 -28.86
N PHE A 29 32.69 0.92 -29.50
CA PHE A 29 32.24 2.28 -29.18
C PHE A 29 30.72 2.47 -29.36
N PRO A 30 30.10 2.02 -30.47
CA PRO A 30 28.64 2.02 -30.61
C PRO A 30 27.94 1.23 -29.51
N LEU A 31 28.44 0.03 -29.17
CA LEU A 31 27.87 -0.81 -28.11
C LEU A 31 27.94 -0.12 -26.73
N LEU A 32 29.08 0.49 -26.40
CA LEU A 32 29.24 1.27 -25.16
C LEU A 32 28.35 2.52 -25.18
N SER A 33 28.25 3.23 -26.30
CA SER A 33 27.36 4.38 -26.46
C SER A 33 25.91 4.00 -26.23
N ASP A 34 25.44 2.89 -26.80
CA ASP A 34 24.06 2.44 -26.63
C ASP A 34 23.82 1.91 -25.21
N LEU A 35 24.82 1.30 -24.57
CA LEU A 35 24.78 0.98 -23.14
C LEU A 35 24.67 2.23 -22.27
N PHE A 36 25.43 3.29 -22.57
CA PHE A 36 25.35 4.55 -21.83
C PHE A 36 24.01 5.26 -22.03
N LYS A 37 23.44 5.26 -23.24
CA LYS A 37 22.07 5.76 -23.48
C LYS A 37 21.05 4.95 -22.70
N PHE A 38 21.14 3.62 -22.73
CA PHE A 38 20.29 2.75 -21.94
C PHE A 38 20.38 3.04 -20.43
N LEU A 39 21.59 3.24 -19.90
CA LEU A 39 21.78 3.61 -18.50
C LEU A 39 21.21 5.00 -18.20
N LYS A 40 21.41 5.98 -19.11
CA LYS A 40 20.85 7.33 -19.00
C LYS A 40 19.31 7.32 -18.95
N ASP A 41 18.66 6.40 -19.66
CA ASP A 41 17.20 6.29 -19.68
C ASP A 41 16.67 5.45 -18.51
N THR A 42 17.39 4.38 -18.11
CA THR A 42 16.93 3.42 -17.10
C THR A 42 17.16 3.89 -15.67
N ILE A 43 18.29 4.56 -15.39
CA ILE A 43 18.61 5.02 -14.02
C ILE A 43 17.54 6.00 -13.50
N PRO A 44 17.08 7.02 -14.24
CA PRO A 44 16.00 7.91 -13.79
C PRO A 44 14.72 7.16 -13.44
N LEU A 45 14.30 6.19 -14.26
CA LEU A 45 13.12 5.37 -13.99
C LEU A 45 13.27 4.56 -12.69
N MET A 46 14.47 4.05 -12.43
CA MET A 46 14.78 3.30 -11.21
C MET A 46 14.79 4.21 -9.98
N LEU A 47 15.23 5.46 -10.11
CA LEU A 47 15.19 6.46 -9.04
C LEU A 47 13.76 6.88 -8.74
N GLU A 48 12.97 7.17 -9.78
CA GLU A 48 11.55 7.48 -9.66
C GLU A 48 10.79 6.35 -8.98
N ALA A 49 11.03 5.11 -9.41
CA ALA A 49 10.44 3.92 -8.80
C ALA A 49 10.89 3.76 -7.33
N ASN A 50 12.16 4.01 -7.00
CA ASN A 50 12.66 3.91 -5.63
C ASN A 50 11.96 4.92 -4.71
N VAL A 51 11.86 6.19 -5.14
CA VAL A 51 11.17 7.25 -4.39
C VAL A 51 9.70 6.90 -4.21
N SER A 52 9.01 6.56 -5.30
CA SER A 52 7.57 6.24 -5.29
C SER A 52 7.25 5.02 -4.42
N ILE A 53 8.05 3.95 -4.53
CA ILE A 53 7.89 2.75 -3.70
C ILE A 53 8.18 3.07 -2.24
N ARG A 54 9.26 3.80 -1.94
CA ARG A 54 9.62 4.16 -0.56
C ARG A 54 8.54 4.99 0.11
N GLU A 55 8.02 5.99 -0.59
CA GLU A 55 6.92 6.83 -0.09
C GLU A 55 5.65 6.01 0.14
N SER A 56 5.23 5.22 -0.85
CA SER A 56 4.04 4.35 -0.72
C SER A 56 4.18 3.34 0.42
N THR A 57 5.35 2.73 0.57
CA THR A 57 5.66 1.76 1.63
C THR A 57 5.63 2.42 3.00
N SER A 58 6.09 3.66 3.13
CA SER A 58 6.08 4.37 4.42
C SER A 58 4.67 4.62 4.98
N ARG A 59 3.65 4.69 4.12
CA ARG A 59 2.25 4.94 4.49
C ARG A 59 1.41 3.66 4.65
N LEU A 60 1.90 2.50 4.18
CA LEU A 60 1.22 1.21 4.38
C LEU A 60 1.00 0.88 5.87
N PRO A 61 1.98 1.07 6.77
CA PRO A 61 1.78 0.86 8.21
C PRO A 61 0.63 1.67 8.79
N ASP A 62 0.45 2.92 8.38
CA ASP A 62 -0.63 3.78 8.87
C ASP A 62 -2.00 3.25 8.42
N ALA A 63 -2.12 2.84 7.16
CA ALA A 63 -3.34 2.22 6.64
C ALA A 63 -3.66 0.89 7.38
N THR A 64 -2.63 0.07 7.58
CA THR A 64 -2.69 -1.18 8.35
C THR A 64 -3.17 -0.95 9.80
N ASN A 65 -2.67 0.09 10.47
CA ASN A 65 -3.09 0.47 11.83
C ASN A 65 -4.51 1.02 11.86
N ASN A 66 -4.90 1.83 10.88
CA ASN A 66 -6.25 2.35 10.76
C ASN A 66 -7.28 1.23 10.57
N LEU A 67 -6.97 0.20 9.77
CA LEU A 67 -7.84 -0.97 9.63
C LEU A 67 -8.05 -1.68 10.98
N ASN A 68 -6.98 -1.91 11.74
CA ASN A 68 -7.10 -2.53 13.07
C ASN A 68 -7.98 -1.71 14.01
N LYS A 69 -7.78 -0.38 14.04
CA LYS A 69 -8.59 0.52 14.85
C LYS A 69 -10.06 0.47 14.46
N VAL A 70 -10.36 0.47 13.16
CA VAL A 70 -11.75 0.33 12.66
C VAL A 70 -12.35 -1.01 13.07
N SER A 71 -11.60 -2.10 12.94
CA SER A 71 -12.05 -3.44 13.38
C SER A 71 -12.36 -3.48 14.86
N GLU A 72 -11.48 -2.93 15.69
CA GLU A 72 -11.64 -2.86 17.15
C GLU A 72 -12.85 -2.01 17.54
N THR A 73 -12.95 -0.80 16.98
CA THR A 73 -14.06 0.13 17.27
C THR A 73 -15.40 -0.46 16.82
N THR A 74 -15.42 -1.12 15.65
CA THR A 74 -16.63 -1.79 15.15
C THR A 74 -17.02 -2.94 16.05
N ALA A 75 -16.05 -3.72 16.52
CA ALA A 75 -16.32 -4.83 17.43
C ALA A 75 -16.86 -4.36 18.78
N GLU A 76 -16.29 -3.27 19.33
CA GLU A 76 -16.79 -2.67 20.56
C GLU A 76 -18.22 -2.15 20.39
N ALA A 77 -18.50 -1.42 19.30
CA ALA A 77 -19.82 -0.90 19.01
C ALA A 77 -20.85 -2.03 18.81
N THR A 78 -20.52 -3.11 18.10
CA THR A 78 -21.41 -4.25 17.93
C THR A 78 -21.70 -4.96 19.26
N ASN A 79 -20.70 -5.13 20.12
CA ASN A 79 -20.93 -5.68 21.46
C ASN A 79 -21.88 -4.78 22.28
N GLN A 80 -21.71 -3.46 22.24
CA GLN A 80 -22.62 -2.53 22.91
C GLN A 80 -24.07 -2.63 22.38
N VAL A 81 -24.24 -2.83 21.06
CA VAL A 81 -25.56 -3.06 20.46
C VAL A 81 -26.16 -4.38 20.95
N MET A 82 -25.37 -5.45 21.03
CA MET A 82 -25.83 -6.74 21.57
C MET A 82 -26.26 -6.63 23.03
N ASP A 83 -25.46 -5.99 23.88
CA ASP A 83 -25.81 -5.77 25.29
C ASP A 83 -27.13 -4.99 25.44
N LYS A 84 -27.36 -4.00 24.56
CA LYS A 84 -28.60 -3.22 24.54
C LYS A 84 -29.80 -4.04 24.04
N LEU A 85 -29.60 -4.93 23.08
CA LEU A 85 -30.65 -5.84 22.62
C LEU A 85 -31.01 -6.87 23.70
N ASP A 86 -30.02 -7.39 24.43
CA ASP A 86 -30.27 -8.28 25.58
C ASP A 86 -31.07 -7.56 26.68
N GLU A 87 -30.76 -6.29 26.96
CA GLU A 87 -31.53 -5.46 27.89
C GLU A 87 -32.98 -5.25 27.40
N VAL A 88 -33.17 -5.00 26.10
CA VAL A 88 -34.51 -4.88 25.49
C VAL A 88 -35.29 -6.19 25.59
N LEU A 89 -34.66 -7.33 25.32
CA LEU A 89 -35.30 -8.65 25.43
C LEU A 89 -35.75 -8.92 26.88
N ALA A 90 -34.90 -8.62 27.87
CA ALA A 90 -35.28 -8.75 29.28
C ALA A 90 -36.47 -7.84 29.67
N GLN A 91 -36.49 -6.59 29.17
CA GLN A 91 -37.61 -5.67 29.39
C GLN A 91 -38.90 -6.15 28.70
N LEU A 92 -38.79 -6.79 27.53
CA LEU A 92 -39.94 -7.39 26.84
C LEU A 92 -40.51 -8.58 27.62
N ASP A 93 -39.65 -9.42 28.20
CA ASP A 93 -40.07 -10.53 29.06
C ASP A 93 -40.77 -10.02 30.34
N GLU A 94 -40.21 -9.00 31.01
CA GLU A 94 -40.87 -8.35 32.14
C GLU A 94 -42.21 -7.72 31.75
N LEU A 95 -42.26 -7.05 30.59
CA LEU A 95 -43.48 -6.44 30.07
C LEU A 95 -44.54 -7.52 29.80
N ARG A 96 -44.16 -8.64 29.18
CA ARG A 96 -45.01 -9.81 28.93
C ARG A 96 -45.65 -10.32 30.22
N ASP A 97 -44.85 -10.46 31.28
CA ASP A 97 -45.30 -10.94 32.59
C ASP A 97 -46.23 -9.94 33.29
N SER A 98 -46.08 -8.64 33.02
CA SER A 98 -46.90 -7.57 33.58
C SER A 98 -48.24 -7.33 32.88
N VAL A 99 -48.50 -7.98 31.74
CA VAL A 99 -49.76 -7.82 30.98
C VAL A 99 -50.94 -8.39 31.79
N GLU A 100 -51.81 -7.50 32.26
CA GLU A 100 -53.03 -7.86 33.00
C GLU A 100 -54.04 -8.62 32.12
N GLU A 101 -54.85 -9.47 32.76
CA GLU A 101 -55.94 -10.17 32.07
C GLU A 101 -57.03 -9.19 31.62
N GLY A 102 -57.22 -9.08 30.30
CA GLY A 102 -58.19 -8.20 29.69
C GLY A 102 -58.48 -8.55 28.23
N VAL A 103 -59.46 -7.86 27.62
CA VAL A 103 -59.95 -8.13 26.26
C VAL A 103 -58.85 -7.95 25.19
N GLU A 104 -57.82 -7.16 25.48
CA GLU A 104 -56.72 -6.84 24.56
C GLU A 104 -55.41 -7.61 24.86
N LYS A 105 -55.41 -8.53 25.83
CA LYS A 105 -54.20 -9.26 26.26
C LYS A 105 -53.51 -9.97 25.10
N GLU A 106 -54.28 -10.70 24.29
CA GLU A 106 -53.75 -11.44 23.13
C GLU A 106 -53.03 -10.49 22.14
N ALA A 107 -53.65 -9.34 21.84
CA ALA A 107 -53.11 -8.37 20.89
C ALA A 107 -51.85 -7.64 21.43
N GLN A 108 -51.73 -7.50 22.75
CA GLN A 108 -50.53 -6.93 23.39
C GLN A 108 -49.39 -7.94 23.42
N LEU A 109 -49.68 -9.20 23.77
CA LEU A 109 -48.70 -10.29 23.75
C LEU A 109 -48.17 -10.55 22.33
N ASP A 110 -49.03 -10.55 21.31
CA ASP A 110 -48.60 -10.68 19.91
C ASP A 110 -47.61 -9.59 19.50
N LYS A 111 -47.82 -8.33 19.94
CA LYS A 111 -46.88 -7.24 19.66
C LYS A 111 -45.54 -7.44 20.37
N ILE A 112 -45.56 -7.88 21.62
CA ILE A 112 -44.35 -8.16 22.41
C ILE A 112 -43.55 -9.30 21.76
N ASP A 113 -44.21 -10.40 21.40
CA ASP A 113 -43.58 -11.54 20.73
C ASP A 113 -43.01 -11.14 19.36
N ASN A 114 -43.68 -10.24 18.62
CA ASN A 114 -43.13 -9.70 17.37
C ASN A 114 -41.83 -8.91 17.59
N ILE A 115 -41.82 -7.98 18.56
CA ILE A 115 -40.61 -7.17 18.87
C ILE A 115 -39.48 -8.08 19.39
N HIS A 116 -39.80 -9.08 20.21
CA HIS A 116 -38.83 -10.06 20.69
C HIS A 116 -38.18 -10.83 19.52
N ASN A 117 -38.98 -11.27 18.54
CA ASN A 117 -38.47 -11.96 17.36
C ASN A 117 -37.60 -11.04 16.49
N GLU A 118 -37.99 -9.78 16.28
CA GLU A 118 -37.20 -8.79 15.55
C GLU A 118 -35.85 -8.52 16.23
N ALA A 119 -35.84 -8.30 17.55
CA ALA A 119 -34.61 -8.11 18.31
C ALA A 119 -33.69 -9.34 18.23
N SER A 120 -34.26 -10.54 18.31
CA SER A 120 -33.52 -11.80 18.14
C SER A 120 -32.91 -11.93 16.74
N GLU A 121 -33.66 -11.56 15.70
CA GLU A 121 -33.17 -11.58 14.31
C GLU A 121 -32.02 -10.58 14.09
N ILE A 122 -32.05 -9.42 14.75
CA ILE A 122 -30.94 -8.45 14.72
C ILE A 122 -29.69 -9.06 15.38
N ILE A 123 -29.82 -9.71 16.54
CA ILE A 123 -28.69 -10.40 17.20
C ILE A 123 -28.09 -11.46 16.27
N PHE A 124 -28.92 -12.34 15.68
CA PHE A 124 -28.44 -13.34 14.74
C PHE A 124 -27.76 -12.72 13.52
N SER A 125 -28.30 -11.61 13.00
CA SER A 125 -27.71 -10.89 11.89
C SER A 125 -26.33 -10.35 12.26
N LEU A 126 -26.16 -9.72 13.43
CA LEU A 126 -24.89 -9.12 13.84
C LEU A 126 -23.75 -10.14 14.07
N GLN A 127 -24.05 -11.44 14.19
CA GLN A 127 -23.05 -12.49 14.36
C GLN A 127 -22.08 -12.64 13.16
N PHE A 128 -22.39 -12.07 11.97
CA PHE A 128 -21.41 -12.04 10.87
C PHE A 128 -20.13 -11.26 11.20
N GLN A 129 -20.15 -10.42 12.25
CA GLN A 129 -19.05 -9.58 12.67
C GLN A 129 -17.75 -10.36 12.93
N ASP A 130 -17.83 -11.58 13.47
CA ASP A 130 -16.65 -12.43 13.68
C ASP A 130 -15.96 -12.77 12.35
N ILE A 131 -16.74 -13.13 11.32
CA ILE A 131 -16.24 -13.38 9.96
C ILE A 131 -15.59 -12.12 9.39
N THR A 132 -16.24 -10.96 9.52
CA THR A 132 -15.69 -9.68 9.04
C THR A 132 -14.37 -9.33 9.75
N SER A 133 -14.29 -9.54 11.06
CA SER A 133 -13.08 -9.30 11.85
C SER A 133 -11.93 -10.20 11.39
N GLN A 134 -12.20 -11.49 11.14
CA GLN A 134 -11.21 -12.43 10.61
C GLN A 134 -10.73 -12.05 9.21
N GLN A 135 -11.63 -11.61 8.32
CA GLN A 135 -11.26 -11.17 6.97
C GLN A 135 -10.41 -9.90 6.99
N LEU A 136 -10.71 -8.97 7.91
CA LEU A 136 -9.93 -7.75 8.08
C LEU A 136 -8.55 -8.06 8.68
N GLU A 137 -8.46 -8.95 9.67
CA GLU A 137 -7.19 -9.42 10.22
C GLU A 137 -6.32 -10.14 9.17
N HIS A 138 -6.94 -10.96 8.32
CA HIS A 138 -6.25 -11.59 7.20
C HIS A 138 -5.73 -10.54 6.19
N THR A 139 -6.55 -9.54 5.86
CA THR A 139 -6.14 -8.42 4.99
C THR A 139 -4.99 -7.64 5.59
N HIS A 140 -5.03 -7.37 6.90
CA HIS A 140 -3.96 -6.74 7.65
C HIS A 140 -2.64 -7.52 7.51
N ARG A 141 -2.65 -8.84 7.71
CA ARG A 141 -1.46 -9.70 7.55
C ARG A 141 -0.89 -9.66 6.14
N ILE A 142 -1.75 -9.66 5.11
CA ILE A 142 -1.32 -9.53 3.71
C ILE A 142 -0.65 -8.18 3.49
N LEU A 143 -1.28 -7.10 3.94
CA LEU A 143 -0.77 -5.74 3.76
C LEU A 143 0.59 -5.56 4.45
N GLN A 144 0.76 -6.14 5.63
CA GLN A 144 2.03 -6.17 6.35
C GLN A 144 3.10 -6.97 5.60
N ALA A 145 2.77 -8.17 5.11
CA ALA A 145 3.71 -8.98 4.33
C ALA A 145 4.14 -8.29 3.02
N VAL A 146 3.21 -7.56 2.38
CA VAL A 146 3.50 -6.74 1.19
C VAL A 146 4.43 -5.59 1.56
N ASN A 147 4.17 -4.87 2.65
CA ASN A 147 5.04 -3.81 3.16
C ASN A 147 6.47 -4.32 3.40
N ASP A 148 6.62 -5.44 4.11
CA ASP A 148 7.94 -5.99 4.43
C ASP A 148 8.74 -6.34 3.17
N LYS A 149 8.07 -6.94 2.16
CA LYS A 149 8.70 -7.21 0.85
C LYS A 149 9.14 -5.94 0.13
N PHE A 150 8.34 -4.88 0.17
CA PHE A 150 8.73 -3.61 -0.46
C PHE A 150 9.88 -2.93 0.27
N VAL A 151 9.89 -2.97 1.61
CA VAL A 151 11.03 -2.49 2.42
C VAL A 151 12.31 -3.24 2.02
N ASP A 152 12.25 -4.56 1.89
CA ASP A 152 13.40 -5.37 1.48
C ASP A 152 13.85 -5.06 0.05
N LEU A 153 12.91 -4.85 -0.88
CA LEU A 153 13.18 -4.43 -2.25
C LEU A 153 13.91 -3.08 -2.30
N VAL A 154 13.44 -2.08 -1.54
CA VAL A 154 14.07 -0.76 -1.45
C VAL A 154 15.49 -0.87 -0.87
N ARG A 155 15.69 -1.69 0.16
CA ARG A 155 17.03 -1.96 0.72
C ARG A 155 17.95 -2.63 -0.31
N ALA A 156 17.44 -3.59 -1.07
CA ALA A 156 18.20 -4.27 -2.12
C ALA A 156 18.66 -3.29 -3.21
N PHE A 157 17.77 -2.39 -3.66
CA PHE A 157 18.15 -1.32 -4.58
C PHE A 157 19.20 -0.37 -4.02
N GLY A 158 19.07 0.02 -2.75
CA GLY A 158 20.06 0.85 -2.07
C GLY A 158 21.46 0.20 -2.01
N LYS A 159 21.53 -1.14 -1.90
CA LYS A 159 22.81 -1.89 -1.90
C LYS A 159 23.44 -1.95 -3.29
N ILE A 160 22.65 -2.18 -4.34
CA ILE A 160 23.14 -2.23 -5.74
C ILE A 160 23.84 -0.92 -6.13
N LYS A 161 23.31 0.22 -5.67
CA LYS A 161 23.89 1.56 -5.84
C LYS A 161 25.30 1.70 -5.24
N ALA A 162 25.65 0.95 -4.20
CA ALA A 162 26.89 1.15 -3.43
C ALA A 162 28.09 0.30 -3.89
N THR A 163 27.88 -0.68 -4.78
CA THR A 163 28.87 -1.75 -5.04
C THR A 163 29.82 -1.54 -6.23
N THR A 164 29.65 -0.52 -7.08
CA THR A 164 30.50 -0.34 -8.28
C THR A 164 31.12 1.07 -8.38
N LEU A 165 32.45 1.13 -8.64
CA LEU A 165 33.20 2.39 -8.76
C LEU A 165 32.66 3.30 -9.88
N LEU A 166 32.30 2.73 -11.03
CA LEU A 166 31.73 3.47 -12.16
C LEU A 166 30.26 3.88 -11.89
N GLY A 167 29.54 3.06 -11.10
CA GLY A 167 28.15 3.28 -10.77
C GLY A 167 27.96 4.49 -9.85
N LYS A 168 28.86 4.72 -8.89
CA LYS A 168 28.70 5.81 -7.92
C LYS A 168 28.72 7.19 -8.58
N ASP A 169 29.65 7.44 -9.50
CA ASP A 169 29.80 8.75 -10.14
C ASP A 169 28.75 8.98 -11.25
N VAL A 170 28.45 7.95 -12.05
CA VAL A 170 27.42 8.03 -13.10
C VAL A 170 26.02 8.14 -12.50
N VAL A 171 25.71 7.35 -11.47
CA VAL A 171 24.42 7.43 -10.76
C VAL A 171 24.31 8.76 -10.01
N ALA A 172 25.36 9.25 -9.35
CA ALA A 172 25.32 10.55 -8.68
C ALA A 172 25.13 11.72 -9.66
N ALA A 173 25.70 11.66 -10.87
CA ALA A 173 25.49 12.67 -11.90
C ALA A 173 24.03 12.68 -12.40
N ILE A 174 23.46 11.49 -12.66
CA ILE A 174 22.07 11.34 -13.09
C ILE A 174 21.08 11.69 -11.97
N GLU A 175 21.41 11.38 -10.71
CA GLU A 175 20.60 11.77 -9.54
C GLU A 175 20.55 13.28 -9.35
N ASN A 176 21.68 13.99 -9.49
CA ASN A 176 21.68 15.45 -9.40
C ASN A 176 20.88 16.12 -10.53
N GLU A 177 20.82 15.48 -11.70
CA GLU A 177 20.00 15.93 -12.82
C GLU A 177 18.51 15.65 -12.56
N TYR A 178 18.18 14.45 -12.05
CA TYR A 178 16.81 14.04 -11.70
C TYR A 178 16.24 14.80 -10.49
N GLU A 179 16.98 14.99 -9.40
CA GLU A 179 16.52 15.73 -8.21
C GLU A 179 16.21 17.19 -8.53
N ARG A 180 16.91 17.79 -9.50
CA ARG A 180 16.61 19.14 -10.00
C ARG A 180 15.29 19.22 -10.77
N GLU A 181 14.87 18.15 -11.43
CA GLU A 181 13.61 18.08 -12.18
C GLU A 181 12.44 17.51 -11.35
N ALA A 182 12.71 16.62 -10.39
CA ALA A 182 11.70 15.90 -9.61
C ALA A 182 11.21 16.68 -8.37
N ALA A 183 11.99 17.63 -7.85
CA ALA A 183 11.63 18.42 -6.67
C ALA A 183 10.34 19.25 -6.84
N GLU A 184 9.94 19.58 -8.08
CA GLU A 184 8.67 20.29 -8.36
C GLU A 184 7.48 19.35 -8.62
N LYS A 185 7.71 18.09 -9.01
CA LYS A 185 6.65 17.21 -9.54
C LYS A 185 6.10 16.20 -8.54
N ASN A 186 6.91 15.73 -7.58
CA ASN A 186 6.60 14.50 -6.85
C ASN A 186 6.01 14.66 -5.45
N LYS A 187 5.69 15.88 -4.99
CA LYS A 187 5.13 16.06 -3.64
C LYS A 187 3.62 15.78 -3.53
N ASN A 188 2.89 15.82 -4.66
CA ASN A 188 1.43 15.86 -4.62
C ASN A 188 0.71 14.61 -5.17
N PHE A 189 1.41 13.68 -5.83
CA PHE A 189 0.73 12.59 -6.56
C PHE A 189 -0.07 11.64 -5.65
N PHE A 190 0.49 11.23 -4.51
CA PHE A 190 -0.20 10.33 -3.59
C PHE A 190 -1.24 11.06 -2.74
N GLU A 191 -0.94 12.29 -2.28
CA GLU A 191 -1.85 13.11 -1.48
C GLU A 191 -3.08 13.55 -2.27
N GLU A 192 -2.94 13.86 -3.56
CA GLU A 192 -4.06 14.16 -4.46
C GLU A 192 -4.97 12.93 -4.67
N ARG A 193 -4.39 11.73 -4.72
CA ARG A 193 -5.15 10.48 -4.92
C ARG A 193 -5.74 9.88 -3.65
N THR A 194 -5.21 10.24 -2.48
CA THR A 194 -5.65 9.77 -1.17
C THR A 194 -6.35 10.86 -0.35
N GLN A 195 -6.53 12.06 -0.93
CA GLN A 195 -7.39 13.08 -0.36
C GLN A 195 -8.76 12.48 -0.09
N ASP A 196 -9.23 12.69 1.14
CA ASP A 196 -10.48 12.17 1.64
C ASP A 196 -11.66 12.75 0.84
N VAL A 197 -12.08 12.04 -0.21
CA VAL A 197 -13.18 12.44 -1.10
C VAL A 197 -14.52 12.42 -0.35
N ILE A 198 -14.61 11.72 0.79
CA ILE A 198 -15.83 11.58 1.58
C ILE A 198 -16.13 12.88 2.34
N ARG A 199 -15.11 13.65 2.74
CA ARG A 199 -15.29 14.97 3.36
C ARG A 199 -15.62 16.10 2.39
N MET A 200 -15.54 15.89 1.07
CA MET A 200 -15.97 16.93 0.11
C MET A 200 -17.50 17.12 0.11
N ASN A 201 -18.26 16.15 0.59
CA ASN A 201 -19.71 16.25 0.76
C ASN A 201 -20.13 16.50 2.21
N GLY A 202 -19.36 17.29 2.98
CA GLY A 202 -19.89 18.15 4.05
C GLY A 202 -20.73 17.53 5.18
N VAL A 203 -20.84 16.21 5.32
CA VAL A 203 -21.55 15.59 6.44
C VAL A 203 -20.59 15.54 7.62
N SER A 204 -20.70 16.51 8.52
CA SER A 204 -20.00 16.55 9.80
C SER A 204 -20.52 15.42 10.70
N GLN A 205 -19.71 15.00 11.68
CA GLN A 205 -20.19 14.18 12.79
C GLN A 205 -21.41 14.84 13.47
N ASP A 206 -21.46 16.17 13.52
CA ASP A 206 -22.60 16.93 14.03
C ASP A 206 -23.87 16.74 13.17
N ASP A 207 -23.72 16.56 11.86
CA ASP A 207 -24.85 16.32 10.94
C ASP A 207 -25.40 14.89 11.10
N ILE A 208 -24.51 13.93 11.38
CA ILE A 208 -24.87 12.55 11.73
C ILE A 208 -25.60 12.54 13.08
N ASP A 209 -25.07 13.22 14.09
CA ASP A 209 -25.67 13.27 15.43
C ASP A 209 -27.03 14.00 15.43
N ASN A 210 -27.28 14.90 14.48
CA ASN A 210 -28.58 15.55 14.29
C ASN A 210 -29.63 14.66 13.59
N LEU A 211 -29.23 13.56 12.95
CA LEU A 211 -30.15 12.58 12.34
C LEU A 211 -30.71 11.57 13.35
N PHE A 212 -30.06 11.41 14.51
CA PHE A 212 -30.45 10.45 15.55
C PHE A 212 -31.00 11.11 16.83
N LYS A 213 -31.40 12.40 16.74
CA LYS A 213 -32.07 13.15 17.81
C LYS A 213 -33.55 13.34 17.56
#